data_AF-A0A7W1V667-F1
#
_entry.id   AF-A0A7W1V667-F1
#
_cell.length_a   1.000
_cell.length_b   1.000
_cell.length_c   1.000
_cell.angle_alpha   90.00
_cell.angle_beta   90.00
_cell.angle_gamma   90.00
#
_symmetry.space_group_name_H-M   'P 1'
#
loop_
_entity.id
_entity.type
_entity.pdbx_description
1 polymer ?
#
loop_
_entity_poly.entity_id
_entity_poly.type
_entity_poly.pdbx_seq_one_letter_code
_entity_poly.pdbx_strand_id
1 'polypeptide(L)'
;MTPAVQTTHLAVEIATQPDNWAEAAHLATTYTDVLPEPGERVAVIGCGTSLSIARAYATLREGAGLGVTDAWPASAARLGRP
;
A
#
# COMPACT_ATOMS: atom_id res chain seq x y z
N MET A 1 8.23 41.84 -10.95
CA MET A 1 6.97 41.08 -10.97
C MET A 1 7.34 39.61 -11.06
N THR A 2 7.41 38.90 -9.93
CA THR A 2 7.80 37.49 -9.91
C THR A 2 6.61 36.67 -10.42
N PRO A 3 6.77 35.80 -11.43
CA PRO A 3 5.66 34.98 -11.90
C PRO A 3 5.21 34.06 -10.76
N ALA A 4 3.91 34.06 -10.48
CA ALA A 4 3.32 33.09 -9.56
C ALA A 4 3.47 31.70 -10.18
N VAL A 5 4.25 30.83 -9.54
CA VAL A 5 4.32 29.41 -9.93
C VAL A 5 2.92 28.84 -9.78
N GLN A 6 2.32 28.40 -10.88
CA GLN A 6 1.06 27.68 -10.86
C GLN A 6 1.35 26.28 -10.31
N THR A 7 0.86 25.98 -9.11
CA THR A 7 1.01 24.66 -8.49
C THR A 7 0.10 23.67 -9.20
N THR A 8 0.65 22.55 -9.67
CA THR A 8 -0.13 21.48 -10.28
C THR A 8 -0.91 20.70 -9.22
N HIS A 9 -2.01 20.04 -9.60
CA HIS A 9 -2.72 19.12 -8.71
C HIS A 9 -1.79 18.07 -8.09
N LEU A 10 -0.90 17.50 -8.90
CA LEU A 10 0.12 16.55 -8.44
C LEU A 10 1.05 17.15 -7.36
N ALA A 11 1.49 18.40 -7.53
CA ALA A 11 2.36 19.05 -6.55
C ALA A 11 1.62 19.30 -5.22
N VAL A 12 0.33 19.64 -5.28
CA VAL A 12 -0.52 19.74 -4.08
C VAL A 12 -0.66 18.37 -3.40
N GLU A 13 -0.97 17.32 -4.16
CA GLU A 13 -1.11 15.96 -3.63
C GLU A 13 0.20 15.47 -2.97
N ILE A 14 1.35 15.68 -3.61
CA ILE A 14 2.66 15.31 -3.06
C ILE A 14 2.94 16.03 -1.73
N ALA A 15 2.59 17.31 -1.64
CA ALA A 15 2.81 18.09 -0.42
C ALA A 15 2.04 17.54 0.80
N THR A 16 0.94 16.80 0.58
CA THR A 16 0.15 16.17 1.66
C THR A 16 0.72 14.84 2.17
N GLN A 17 1.74 14.26 1.51
CA GLN A 17 2.20 12.91 1.84
C GLN A 17 2.69 12.72 3.29
N PRO A 18 3.43 13.66 3.91
CA PRO A 18 3.84 13.48 5.31
C PRO A 18 2.66 13.30 6.27
N ASP A 19 1.62 14.12 6.12
CA ASP A 19 0.41 14.04 6.96
C ASP A 19 -0.36 12.74 6.67
N ASN A 20 -0.47 12.37 5.39
CA ASN A 20 -1.12 11.11 4.99
C ASN A 20 -0.41 9.88 5.57
N TRP A 21 0.93 9.90 5.68
CA TRP A 21 1.69 8.79 6.27
C TRP A 21 1.49 8.70 7.78
N ALA A 22 1.45 9.84 8.48
CA ALA A 22 1.14 9.88 9.90
C ALA A 22 -0.26 9.29 10.18
N GLU A 23 -1.25 9.69 9.37
CA GLU A 23 -2.60 9.15 9.48
C GLU A 23 -2.67 7.66 9.13
N ALA A 24 -1.97 7.22 8.07
CA ALA A 24 -1.92 5.80 7.72
C ALA A 24 -1.34 4.92 8.85
N ALA A 25 -0.30 5.40 9.54
CA ALA A 25 0.26 4.71 10.70
C ALA A 25 -0.75 4.63 11.85
N HIS A 26 -1.49 5.71 12.11
CA HIS A 26 -2.53 5.73 13.14
C HIS A 26 -3.68 4.76 12.81
N LEU A 27 -4.17 4.77 11.57
CA LEU A 27 -5.20 3.84 11.10
C LEU A 27 -4.75 2.38 11.24
N ALA A 28 -3.49 2.07 10.90
CA ALA A 28 -2.96 0.71 11.04
C ALA A 28 -3.06 0.19 12.48
N THR A 29 -2.81 1.03 13.48
CA THR A 29 -2.97 0.64 14.89
C THR A 29 -4.43 0.39 15.27
N THR A 30 -5.36 1.17 14.70
CA THR A 30 -6.81 1.05 14.97
C THR A 30 -7.40 -0.22 14.37
N TYR A 31 -6.87 -0.68 13.24
CA TYR A 31 -7.36 -1.84 12.50
C TYR A 31 -6.49 -3.09 12.67
N THR A 32 -5.69 -3.16 13.74
CA THR A 32 -4.78 -4.31 13.98
C THR A 32 -5.52 -5.65 13.91
N ASP A 33 -6.72 -5.74 14.47
CA ASP A 33 -7.52 -6.98 14.57
C ASP A 33 -8.04 -7.50 13.22
N VAL A 34 -7.95 -6.72 12.13
CA VAL A 34 -8.36 -7.14 10.78
C VAL A 34 -7.18 -7.27 9.82
N LEU A 35 -5.96 -7.02 10.30
CA LEU A 35 -4.74 -7.23 9.53
C LEU A 35 -4.26 -8.69 9.67
N PRO A 36 -3.48 -9.20 8.69
CA PRO A 36 -2.99 -10.56 8.77
C PRO A 36 -2.05 -10.79 9.96
N GLU A 37 -2.27 -11.87 10.68
CA GLU A 37 -1.46 -12.29 11.81
C GLU A 37 -0.08 -12.84 11.36
N PRO A 38 0.97 -12.75 12.20
CA PRO A 38 2.25 -13.37 11.89
C PRO A 38 2.12 -14.87 11.62
N GLY A 39 2.70 -15.33 10.51
CA GLY A 39 2.66 -16.72 10.06
C GLY A 39 1.57 -17.02 9.04
N GLU A 40 0.57 -16.13 8.88
CA GLU A 40 -0.45 -16.29 7.86
C GLU A 40 0.13 -16.12 6.45
N ARG A 41 -0.37 -16.95 5.52
CA ARG A 41 -0.09 -16.81 4.09
C ARG A 41 -1.04 -15.80 3.49
N VAL A 42 -0.49 -14.71 2.94
CA VAL A 42 -1.25 -13.56 2.48
C VAL A 42 -1.09 -13.39 0.97
N ALA A 43 -2.17 -13.02 0.29
CA ALA A 43 -2.12 -12.53 -1.08
C ALA A 43 -2.62 -11.08 -1.12
N VAL A 44 -1.79 -10.15 -1.60
CA VAL A 44 -2.14 -8.74 -1.78
C VAL A 44 -2.32 -8.45 -3.26
N ILE A 45 -3.46 -7.87 -3.62
CA ILE A 45 -3.90 -7.76 -5.00
C ILE A 45 -4.06 -6.28 -5.36
N GLY A 46 -3.50 -5.86 -6.49
CA GLY A 46 -3.59 -4.48 -6.96
C GLY A 46 -3.44 -4.32 -8.47
N CYS A 47 -3.80 -3.15 -8.99
CA CYS A 47 -3.57 -2.75 -10.38
C CYS A 47 -2.78 -1.44 -10.44
N GLY A 48 -2.00 -1.21 -11.51
CA GLY A 48 -1.22 0.02 -11.66
C GLY A 48 -0.32 0.32 -10.46
N THR A 49 -0.38 1.55 -9.93
CA THR A 49 0.38 1.97 -8.74
C THR A 49 0.05 1.14 -7.50
N SER A 50 -1.20 0.68 -7.34
CA SER A 50 -1.57 -0.17 -6.21
C SER A 50 -0.87 -1.53 -6.23
N LEU A 51 -0.52 -2.06 -7.42
CA LEU A 51 0.33 -3.25 -7.51
C LEU A 51 1.76 -2.98 -7.02
N SER A 52 2.26 -1.75 -7.17
CA SER A 52 3.58 -1.37 -6.65
C SER A 52 3.57 -1.36 -5.12
N ILE A 53 2.50 -0.86 -4.50
CA ILE A 53 2.31 -0.95 -3.05
C ILE A 53 2.16 -2.40 -2.58
N ALA A 54 1.37 -3.22 -3.28
CA ALA A 54 1.22 -4.65 -2.95
C ALA A 54 2.58 -5.37 -2.90
N ARG A 55 3.46 -5.09 -3.88
CA ARG A 55 4.82 -5.62 -3.92
C ARG A 55 5.68 -5.11 -2.76
N ALA A 56 5.64 -3.81 -2.47
CA ALA A 56 6.39 -3.24 -1.36
C ALA A 56 5.96 -3.84 -0.02
N TYR A 57 4.65 -3.96 0.23
CA TYR A 57 4.12 -4.60 1.43
C TYR A 57 4.54 -6.06 1.55
N ALA A 58 4.42 -6.84 0.46
CA ALA A 58 4.84 -8.23 0.43
C ALA A 58 6.31 -8.38 0.81
N THR A 59 7.20 -7.60 0.18
CA THR A 59 8.64 -7.60 0.49
C THR A 59 8.92 -7.25 1.94
N LEU A 60 8.25 -6.23 2.49
CA LEU A 60 8.46 -5.81 3.88
C LEU A 60 7.94 -6.85 4.89
N ARG A 61 6.76 -7.42 4.65
CA ARG A 61 6.16 -8.43 5.54
C ARG A 61 6.98 -9.71 5.59
N GLU A 62 7.45 -10.19 4.43
CA GLU A 62 8.33 -11.36 4.36
C GLU A 62 9.71 -11.06 4.97
N GLY A 63 10.29 -9.90 4.67
CA GLY A 63 11.59 -9.48 5.24
C GLY A 63 11.56 -9.34 6.76
N ALA A 64 10.40 -9.01 7.33
CA ALA A 64 10.18 -8.98 8.78
C ALA A 64 9.88 -10.37 9.40
N GLY A 65 9.85 -11.44 8.59
CA GLY A 65 9.58 -12.80 9.06
C GLY A 65 8.11 -13.06 9.41
N LEU A 66 7.18 -12.22 8.94
CA LEU A 66 5.76 -12.29 9.31
C LEU A 66 4.94 -13.28 8.46
N GLY A 67 5.57 -14.01 7.54
CA GLY A 67 4.94 -15.08 6.77
C GLY A 67 4.90 -14.82 5.26
N VAL A 68 4.66 -15.88 4.49
CA VAL A 68 4.63 -15.86 3.02
C VAL A 68 3.58 -14.86 2.54
N THR A 69 3.98 -13.94 1.65
CA THR A 69 3.13 -12.86 1.17
C THR A 69 3.32 -12.68 -0.33
N ASP A 70 2.32 -13.07 -1.13
CA ASP A 70 2.35 -12.89 -2.58
C ASP A 70 1.72 -11.56 -3.00
N ALA A 71 2.28 -10.91 -4.03
CA ALA A 71 1.70 -9.71 -4.65
C ALA A 71 1.23 -10.02 -6.08
N TRP A 72 -0.07 -9.89 -6.34
CA TRP A 72 -0.69 -10.26 -7.62
C TRP A 72 -1.28 -9.05 -8.37
N PRO A 73 -1.05 -8.95 -9.70
CA PRO A 73 -1.88 -8.08 -10.52
C PRO A 73 -3.33 -8.52 -10.43
N ALA A 74 -4.27 -7.58 -10.27
CA ALA A 74 -5.69 -7.87 -10.18
C ALA A 74 -6.21 -8.70 -11.37
N SER A 75 -5.70 -8.45 -12.57
CA SER A 75 -6.05 -9.20 -13.79
C SER A 75 -5.53 -10.65 -13.80
N ALA A 76 -4.57 -11.00 -12.94
CA ALA A 76 -4.00 -12.34 -12.83
C ALA A 76 -4.53 -13.10 -11.61
N ALA A 77 -5.23 -12.44 -10.69
CA ALA A 77 -5.77 -13.05 -9.49
C ALA A 77 -6.88 -14.06 -9.84
N ARG A 78 -6.73 -15.31 -9.40
CA ARG A 78 -7.68 -16.40 -9.68
C ARG A 78 -8.64 -16.60 -8.50
N LEU A 79 -9.34 -15.55 -8.11
CA LEU A 79 -10.18 -15.55 -6.89
C LEU A 79 -11.45 -16.41 -6.98
N GLY A 80 -11.86 -16.81 -8.19
CA GLY A 80 -13.07 -17.60 -8.43
C GLY A 80 -12.81 -18.98 -9.04
N ARG A 81 -11.55 -19.45 -9.08
CA ARG A 81 -11.26 -20.80 -9.58
C ARG A 81 -11.38 -21.79 -8.40
N PRO A 82 -12.17 -22.87 -8.52
CA PRO A 82 -12.20 -23.93 -7.51
C PRO A 82 -10.83 -24.61 -7.36
#